data_AF-A0A2D3W1L4-F1
#
_entry.id   AF-A0A2D3W1L4-F1
#
_cell.length_a   1.000
_cell.length_b   1.000
_cell.length_c   1.000
_cell.angle_alpha   90.00
_cell.angle_beta   90.00
_cell.angle_gamma   90.00
#
_symmetry.space_group_name_H-M   'P 1'
#
loop_
_entity.id
_entity.type
_entity.pdbx_description
1 polymer ?
#
loop_
_entity_poly.entity_id
_entity_poly.type
_entity_poly.pdbx_seq_one_letter_code
_entity_poly.pdbx_strand_id
1 'polypeptide(L)'
;MEKIKSYISELGQAYNIPEALVVAAPIFLLFIAIFLTFLAVKLLEPKYRLYKQDNFYNLIWKWKWKKDEIVDLWCYCPTCKSMLYVDDENCKTTATLGDKITFFICHECNESEKGRIRGGDRRFALSVIKREILGKVRNKTFDIYLDL
;
A
#
# COMPACT_ATOMS: atom_id res chain seq x y z
N MET A 1 29.23 32.36 -20.23
CA MET A 1 29.71 32.43 -18.82
C MET A 1 30.08 33.84 -18.40
N GLU A 2 30.75 34.63 -19.24
CA GLU A 2 31.15 36.01 -18.92
C GLU A 2 29.97 36.93 -18.62
N LYS A 3 28.90 36.89 -19.43
CA LYS A 3 27.67 37.67 -19.16
C LYS A 3 27.04 37.36 -17.80
N ILE A 4 27.04 36.09 -17.37
CA ILE A 4 26.44 35.70 -16.07
C ILE A 4 27.26 36.27 -14.91
N LYS A 5 28.60 36.24 -15.04
CA LYS A 5 29.49 36.82 -14.03
C LYS A 5 29.33 38.33 -13.92
N SER A 6 29.23 39.05 -15.05
CA SER A 6 29.03 40.50 -15.04
C SER A 6 27.71 40.91 -14.38
N TYR A 7 26.63 40.16 -14.62
CA TYR A 7 25.36 40.39 -13.93
C TYR A 7 25.43 40.12 -12.41
N ILE A 8 26.15 39.09 -11.98
CA ILE A 8 26.33 38.79 -10.54
C ILE A 8 27.10 39.92 -9.84
N SER A 9 28.16 40.44 -10.47
CA SER A 9 28.95 41.55 -9.91
C SER A 9 28.17 42.87 -9.86
N GLU A 10 27.36 43.17 -10.90
CA GLU A 10 26.49 44.35 -10.91
C GLU A 10 25.45 44.31 -9.79
N LEU A 11 24.83 43.15 -9.57
CA LEU A 11 23.86 42.95 -8.49
C LEU A 11 24.53 43.00 -7.10
N GLY A 12 25.72 42.42 -6.95
CA GLY A 12 26.50 42.47 -5.71
C GLY A 12 26.88 43.90 -5.32
N GLN A 13 27.32 44.72 -6.29
CA GLN A 13 27.70 46.13 -6.05
C GLN A 13 26.49 47.04 -5.79
N ALA A 14 25.39 46.87 -6.53
CA ALA A 14 24.19 47.69 -6.36
C ALA A 14 23.54 47.55 -4.97
N TYR A 15 23.66 46.38 -4.36
CA TYR A 15 23.05 46.07 -3.06
C TYR A 15 24.07 45.90 -1.91
N ASN A 16 25.38 46.07 -2.18
CA ASN A 16 26.48 45.81 -1.23
C ASN A 16 26.42 44.39 -0.61
N ILE A 17 26.07 43.40 -1.43
CA ILE A 17 25.90 41.99 -1.03
C ILE A 17 27.09 41.18 -1.57
N PRO A 18 27.71 40.29 -0.76
CA PRO A 18 28.76 39.41 -1.24
C PRO A 18 28.28 38.55 -2.42
N GLU A 19 29.08 38.45 -3.48
CA GLU A 19 28.74 37.68 -4.69
C GLU A 19 28.39 36.20 -4.37
N ALA A 20 29.04 35.64 -3.36
CA ALA A 20 28.73 34.30 -2.85
C ALA A 20 27.29 34.16 -2.34
N LEU A 21 26.73 35.21 -1.72
CA LEU A 21 25.35 35.21 -1.24
C LEU A 21 24.35 35.33 -2.38
N VAL A 22 24.67 36.11 -3.42
CA VAL A 22 23.85 36.25 -4.64
C VAL A 22 23.65 34.90 -5.33
N VAL A 23 24.67 34.03 -5.29
CA VAL A 23 24.60 32.67 -5.86
C VAL A 23 24.05 31.64 -4.87
N ALA A 24 24.43 31.72 -3.59
CA ALA A 24 24.00 30.74 -2.58
C ALA A 24 22.51 30.87 -2.22
N ALA A 25 21.96 32.09 -2.18
CA ALA A 25 20.56 32.32 -1.84
C ALA A 25 19.57 31.60 -2.77
N PRO A 26 19.63 31.72 -4.11
CA PRO A 26 18.71 31.00 -5.00
C PRO A 26 18.89 29.48 -4.93
N ILE A 27 20.12 28.98 -4.75
CA ILE A 27 20.38 27.55 -4.58
C ILE A 27 19.74 27.04 -3.29
N PHE A 28 19.90 27.77 -2.18
CA PHE A 28 19.31 27.42 -0.89
C PHE A 28 17.77 27.44 -0.94
N LEU A 29 17.18 28.45 -1.58
CA LEU A 29 15.73 28.51 -1.80
C LEU A 29 15.23 27.32 -2.63
N LEU A 30 15.98 26.89 -3.64
CA LEU A 30 15.66 25.71 -4.44
C LEU A 30 15.68 24.43 -3.60
N PHE A 31 16.69 24.25 -2.74
CA PHE A 31 16.74 23.13 -1.81
C PHE A 31 15.56 23.12 -0.83
N ILE A 32 15.20 24.29 -0.28
CA ILE A 32 14.02 24.42 0.59
C ILE A 32 12.76 24.04 -0.18
N ALA A 33 12.58 24.52 -1.40
CA ALA A 33 11.39 24.21 -2.21
C ALA A 33 11.26 22.70 -2.48
N ILE A 34 12.37 22.03 -2.82
CA ILE A 34 12.40 20.57 -3.00
C ILE A 34 12.07 19.86 -1.68
N PHE A 35 12.68 20.28 -0.58
CA PHE A 35 12.47 19.69 0.73
C PHE A 35 11.01 19.83 1.20
N LEU A 36 10.41 21.02 1.05
CA LEU A 36 9.01 21.26 1.37
C LEU A 36 8.06 20.43 0.49
N THR A 37 8.39 20.29 -0.79
CA THR A 37 7.60 19.44 -1.72
C THR A 37 7.66 17.97 -1.29
N PHE A 38 8.86 17.48 -0.96
CA PHE A 38 9.05 16.11 -0.45
C PHE A 38 8.28 15.90 0.87
N LEU A 39 8.38 16.86 1.79
CA LEU A 39 7.68 16.82 3.07
C LEU A 39 6.16 16.82 2.88
N ALA A 40 5.63 17.67 2.00
CA ALA A 40 4.22 17.73 1.67
C ALA A 40 3.73 16.39 1.09
N VAL A 41 4.47 15.79 0.15
CA VAL A 41 4.13 14.47 -0.41
C VAL A 41 4.08 13.40 0.69
N LYS A 42 5.03 13.43 1.64
CA LYS A 42 5.06 12.48 2.75
C LYS A 42 3.93 12.67 3.76
N LEU A 43 3.61 13.91 4.11
CA LEU A 43 2.50 14.23 5.01
C LEU A 43 1.12 13.96 4.38
N LEU A 44 1.01 14.13 3.07
CA LEU A 44 -0.20 13.83 2.31
C LEU A 44 -0.32 12.35 1.93
N GLU A 45 0.63 11.48 2.32
CA GLU A 45 0.47 10.05 2.09
C GLU A 45 -0.81 9.55 2.77
N PRO A 46 -1.70 8.90 2.01
CA PRO A 46 -3.01 8.58 2.54
C PRO A 46 -2.90 7.48 3.61
N LYS A 47 -3.55 7.70 4.75
CA LYS A 47 -3.51 6.82 5.93
C LYS A 47 -3.85 5.35 5.62
N TYR A 48 -4.68 5.10 4.60
CA TYR A 48 -5.02 3.73 4.19
C TYR A 48 -3.77 2.92 3.78
N ARG A 49 -2.65 3.54 3.42
CA ARG A 49 -1.41 2.82 3.09
C ARG A 49 -0.81 2.05 4.27
N LEU A 50 -1.21 2.39 5.50
CA LEU A 50 -0.85 1.66 6.72
C LEU A 50 -1.80 0.48 7.00
N TYR A 51 -3.00 0.49 6.40
CA TYR A 51 -3.96 -0.60 6.51
C TYR A 51 -3.54 -1.77 5.61
N LYS A 52 -2.79 -2.73 6.17
CA LYS A 52 -2.14 -3.83 5.44
C LYS A 52 -2.60 -5.22 5.89
N GLN A 53 -3.47 -5.29 6.89
CA GLN A 53 -3.99 -6.53 7.45
C GLN A 53 -5.41 -6.30 7.97
N ASP A 54 -6.27 -7.30 7.81
CA ASP A 54 -7.59 -7.35 8.43
C ASP A 54 -8.11 -8.79 8.47
N ASN A 55 -9.20 -9.01 9.20
CA ASN A 55 -9.92 -10.27 9.24
C ASN A 55 -11.14 -10.22 8.32
N PHE A 56 -11.20 -11.19 7.38
CA PHE A 56 -12.35 -11.41 6.52
C PHE A 56 -12.65 -12.90 6.46
N TYR A 57 -13.93 -13.26 6.55
CA TYR A 57 -14.39 -14.66 6.51
C TYR A 57 -13.65 -15.57 7.50
N ASN A 58 -13.38 -15.06 8.71
CA ASN A 58 -12.64 -15.77 9.77
C ASN A 58 -11.17 -16.12 9.43
N LEU A 59 -10.59 -15.43 8.44
CA LEU A 59 -9.21 -15.59 8.03
C LEU A 59 -8.46 -14.25 8.18
N ILE A 60 -7.18 -14.32 8.53
CA ILE A 60 -6.31 -13.15 8.55
C ILE A 60 -5.84 -12.91 7.11
N TRP A 61 -6.15 -11.76 6.55
CA TRP A 61 -5.67 -11.35 5.24
C TRP A 61 -4.57 -10.31 5.40
N LYS A 62 -3.48 -10.46 4.64
CA LYS A 62 -2.40 -9.48 4.58
C LYS A 62 -2.14 -9.08 3.14
N TRP A 63 -1.77 -7.82 2.93
CA TRP A 63 -1.42 -7.28 1.62
C TRP A 63 -0.45 -6.13 1.74
N LYS A 64 0.05 -5.66 0.59
CA LYS A 64 0.85 -4.44 0.48
C LYS A 64 0.16 -3.46 -0.45
N TRP A 65 0.42 -2.18 -0.24
CA TRP A 65 0.01 -1.12 -1.14
C TRP A 65 1.15 -0.75 -2.08
N LYS A 66 0.88 -0.77 -3.38
CA LYS A 66 1.73 -0.18 -4.40
C LYS A 66 0.97 0.97 -5.04
N LYS A 67 1.27 2.20 -4.62
CA LYS A 67 0.45 3.40 -4.91
C LYS A 67 -0.98 3.23 -4.40
N ASP A 68 -1.95 3.05 -5.29
CA ASP A 68 -3.37 2.84 -5.02
C ASP A 68 -3.82 1.40 -5.28
N GLU A 69 -2.87 0.50 -5.58
CA GLU A 69 -3.16 -0.90 -5.87
C GLU A 69 -2.77 -1.83 -4.72
N ILE A 70 -3.60 -2.86 -4.51
CA ILE A 70 -3.35 -3.95 -3.58
C ILE A 70 -2.51 -5.02 -4.29
N VAL A 71 -1.34 -5.34 -3.72
CA VAL A 71 -0.42 -6.37 -4.19
C VAL A 71 -0.08 -7.34 -3.07
N ASP A 72 0.45 -8.53 -3.41
CA ASP A 72 0.79 -9.60 -2.45
C ASP A 72 -0.36 -9.95 -1.48
N LEU A 73 -1.61 -9.87 -1.95
CA LEU A 73 -2.79 -10.21 -1.15
C LEU A 73 -2.85 -11.72 -0.92
N TRP A 74 -2.81 -12.13 0.34
CA TRP A 74 -2.93 -13.54 0.71
C TRP A 74 -3.52 -13.73 2.11
N CYS A 75 -3.94 -14.96 2.42
CA CYS A 75 -4.56 -15.32 3.70
C CYS A 75 -3.66 -16.20 4.57
N TYR A 76 -3.85 -16.06 5.88
CA TYR A 76 -3.06 -16.66 6.92
C TYR A 76 -3.97 -17.29 7.98
N CYS A 77 -3.47 -18.34 8.60
CA CYS A 77 -4.18 -19.07 9.63
C CYS A 77 -4.36 -18.19 10.87
N PRO A 78 -5.58 -18.04 11.42
CA PRO A 78 -5.80 -17.29 12.65
C PRO A 78 -5.14 -17.94 13.88
N THR A 79 -4.89 -19.26 13.83
CA THR A 79 -4.32 -20.03 14.95
C THR A 79 -2.80 -20.00 14.95
N CYS A 80 -2.15 -20.50 13.89
CA CYS A 80 -0.70 -20.65 13.83
C CYS A 80 0.01 -19.56 13.01
N LYS A 81 -0.74 -18.61 12.41
CA LYS A 81 -0.21 -17.53 11.56
C LYS A 81 0.53 -18.00 10.31
N SER A 82 0.49 -19.29 9.98
CA SER A 82 1.07 -19.83 8.74
C SER A 82 0.27 -19.39 7.52
N MET A 83 0.92 -19.39 6.36
CA MET A 83 0.27 -19.14 5.09
C MET A 83 -0.71 -20.27 4.77
N LEU A 84 -1.94 -19.94 4.41
CA LEU A 84 -2.92 -20.95 3.99
C LEU A 84 -2.74 -21.26 2.51
N TYR A 85 -3.00 -22.51 2.12
CA TYR A 85 -3.10 -22.89 0.72
C TYR A 85 -4.57 -23.04 0.33
N VAL A 86 -4.81 -22.98 -0.98
CA VAL A 86 -6.15 -23.14 -1.54
C VAL A 86 -6.24 -24.56 -2.10
N ASP A 87 -7.26 -25.30 -1.67
CA ASP A 87 -7.60 -26.58 -2.28
C ASP A 87 -8.39 -26.31 -3.58
N ASP A 88 -7.65 -26.14 -4.67
CA ASP A 88 -8.21 -25.99 -6.02
C ASP A 88 -8.65 -27.36 -6.61
N GLU A 89 -8.21 -28.49 -6.04
CA GLU A 89 -8.52 -29.85 -6.53
C GLU A 89 -9.93 -30.30 -6.14
N ASN A 90 -10.38 -29.96 -4.93
CA ASN A 90 -11.76 -30.18 -4.48
C ASN A 90 -12.65 -28.95 -4.66
N CYS A 91 -12.49 -28.20 -5.76
CA CYS A 91 -13.52 -27.28 -6.21
C CYS A 91 -14.78 -28.09 -6.58
N LYS A 92 -15.55 -28.51 -5.55
CA LYS A 92 -16.74 -29.33 -5.68
C LYS A 92 -17.79 -28.49 -6.37
N THR A 93 -17.90 -28.66 -7.68
CA THR A 93 -19.13 -28.38 -8.40
C THR A 93 -20.16 -29.33 -7.82
N THR A 94 -20.92 -28.91 -6.81
CA THR A 94 -22.01 -29.76 -6.30
C THR A 94 -22.91 -30.07 -7.49
N ALA A 95 -23.29 -31.34 -7.65
CA ALA A 95 -23.91 -31.94 -8.84
C ALA A 95 -25.20 -31.24 -9.35
N THR A 96 -25.69 -30.23 -8.64
CA THR A 96 -26.80 -29.35 -8.97
C THR A 96 -26.30 -27.92 -9.24
N LEU A 97 -25.72 -27.63 -10.42
CA LEU A 97 -25.38 -26.25 -10.88
C LEU A 97 -24.76 -25.33 -9.78
N GLY A 98 -24.07 -25.89 -8.80
CA GLY A 98 -23.94 -25.24 -7.51
C GLY A 98 -22.68 -24.39 -7.41
N ASP A 99 -22.82 -23.28 -6.69
CA ASP A 99 -21.79 -22.27 -6.48
C ASP A 99 -20.44 -22.91 -6.18
N LYS A 100 -19.42 -22.60 -6.99
CA LYS A 100 -18.04 -23.02 -6.71
C LYS A 100 -17.62 -22.49 -5.34
N ILE A 101 -17.07 -23.37 -4.50
CA ILE A 101 -16.58 -23.02 -3.17
C ILE A 101 -15.06 -23.17 -3.16
N THR A 102 -14.37 -22.10 -2.76
CA THR A 102 -12.93 -22.10 -2.52
C THR A 102 -12.67 -22.33 -1.03
N PHE A 103 -11.92 -23.39 -0.71
CA PHE A 103 -11.53 -23.72 0.67
C PHE A 103 -10.11 -23.25 0.96
N PHE A 104 -9.90 -22.70 2.16
CA PHE A 104 -8.59 -22.30 2.66
C PHE A 104 -8.14 -23.24 3.77
N ILE A 105 -7.07 -23.97 3.51
CA ILE A 105 -6.61 -25.06 4.35
C ILE A 105 -5.25 -24.71 4.96
N CYS A 106 -5.07 -25.10 6.22
CA CYS A 106 -3.84 -24.90 6.95
C CYS A 106 -3.07 -26.21 7.09
N HIS A 107 -1.91 -26.31 6.43
CA HIS A 107 -1.05 -27.50 6.52
C HIS A 107 -0.58 -27.77 7.96
N GLU A 108 -0.14 -26.71 8.66
CA GLU A 108 0.36 -26.77 10.04
C GLU A 108 -0.70 -27.12 11.10
N CYS A 109 -1.99 -27.10 10.75
CA CYS A 109 -3.09 -27.40 11.68
C CYS A 109 -3.80 -28.68 11.27
N ASN A 110 -3.05 -29.75 10.96
CA ASN A 110 -3.56 -31.05 10.51
C ASN A 110 -4.52 -30.92 9.30
N GLU A 111 -4.13 -30.10 8.31
CA GLU A 111 -4.93 -29.89 7.08
C GLU A 111 -6.38 -29.47 7.35
N SER A 112 -6.62 -28.77 8.47
CA SER A 112 -7.95 -28.28 8.80
C SER A 112 -8.37 -27.10 7.93
N GLU A 113 -9.63 -27.11 7.48
CA GLU A 113 -10.30 -25.96 6.89
C GLU A 113 -10.35 -24.81 7.91
N LYS A 114 -9.82 -23.65 7.53
CA LYS A 114 -9.88 -22.43 8.36
C LYS A 114 -10.94 -21.44 7.88
N GLY A 115 -11.29 -21.49 6.60
CA GLY A 115 -12.33 -20.66 6.02
C GLY A 115 -12.66 -21.06 4.59
N ARG A 116 -13.75 -20.48 4.07
CA ARG A 116 -14.26 -20.74 2.72
C ARG A 116 -14.90 -19.51 2.12
N ILE A 117 -14.81 -19.37 0.81
CA ILE A 117 -15.51 -18.33 0.03
C ILE A 117 -16.35 -19.01 -1.05
N ARG A 118 -17.63 -18.65 -1.13
CA ARG A 118 -18.59 -19.17 -2.12
C ARG A 118 -18.66 -18.28 -3.36
N GLY A 119 -18.97 -18.86 -4.50
CA GLY A 119 -19.27 -18.17 -5.75
C GLY A 119 -18.14 -18.17 -6.78
N GLY A 120 -17.04 -18.87 -6.55
CA GLY A 120 -15.95 -18.92 -7.53
C GLY A 120 -14.70 -19.66 -7.09
N ASP A 121 -13.66 -19.54 -7.92
CA ASP A 121 -12.32 -20.08 -7.72
C ASP A 121 -11.44 -19.17 -6.86
N ARG A 122 -10.17 -19.54 -6.69
CA ARG A 122 -9.16 -18.73 -6.00
C ARG A 122 -9.10 -17.28 -6.48
N ARG A 123 -9.18 -17.03 -7.79
CA ARG A 123 -9.08 -15.66 -8.35
C ARG A 123 -10.32 -14.85 -7.97
N PHE A 124 -11.48 -15.48 -8.02
CA PHE A 124 -12.72 -14.88 -7.54
C PHE A 124 -12.63 -14.54 -6.06
N ALA A 125 -12.18 -15.47 -5.22
CA ALA A 125 -12.00 -15.25 -3.79
C ALA A 125 -11.09 -14.05 -3.50
N LEU A 126 -9.92 -13.97 -4.15
CA LEU A 126 -9.03 -12.80 -4.05
C LEU A 126 -9.69 -11.50 -4.52
N SER A 127 -10.51 -11.54 -5.58
CA SER A 127 -11.24 -10.36 -6.08
C SER A 127 -12.30 -9.87 -5.09
N VAL A 128 -12.99 -10.78 -4.40
CA VAL A 128 -13.98 -10.47 -3.37
C VAL A 128 -13.30 -9.77 -2.21
N ILE A 129 -12.21 -10.34 -1.69
CA ILE A 129 -11.44 -9.72 -0.60
C ILE A 129 -10.88 -8.37 -1.01
N LYS A 130 -10.34 -8.24 -2.23
CA LYS A 130 -9.86 -6.96 -2.75
C LYS A 130 -10.97 -5.91 -2.74
N ARG A 131 -12.19 -6.28 -3.13
CA ARG A 131 -13.35 -5.39 -3.10
C ARG A 131 -13.75 -4.98 -1.68
N GLU A 132 -13.72 -5.91 -0.73
CA GLU A 132 -14.00 -5.63 0.69
C GLU A 132 -12.98 -4.65 1.28
N ILE A 133 -11.68 -4.87 1.03
CA ILE A 133 -10.60 -3.97 1.45
C ILE A 133 -10.85 -2.57 0.89
N LEU A 134 -11.08 -2.45 -0.42
CA LEU A 134 -11.36 -1.17 -1.07
C LEU A 134 -12.66 -0.52 -0.56
N GLY A 135 -13.67 -1.33 -0.22
CA GLY A 135 -14.90 -0.88 0.42
C GLY A 135 -14.64 -0.23 1.77
N LYS A 136 -13.85 -0.89 2.64
CA LYS A 136 -13.42 -0.33 3.93
C LYS A 136 -12.61 0.95 3.76
N VAL A 137 -11.69 1.00 2.79
CA VAL A 137 -10.91 2.20 2.47
C VAL A 137 -11.81 3.36 2.05
N ARG A 138 -12.76 3.12 1.12
CA ARG A 138 -13.70 4.13 0.64
C ARG A 138 -14.59 4.66 1.76
N ASN A 139 -15.07 3.77 2.63
CA ASN A 139 -15.96 4.13 3.74
C ASN A 139 -15.20 4.65 4.98
N LYS A 140 -13.86 4.65 4.96
CA LYS A 140 -12.99 5.03 6.08
C LYS A 140 -13.23 4.21 7.36
N THR A 141 -13.62 2.95 7.20
CA THR A 141 -13.92 2.01 8.30
C THR A 141 -12.81 0.97 8.48
N PHE A 142 -11.57 1.35 8.20
CA PHE A 142 -10.40 0.46 8.29
C PHE A 142 -9.61 0.73 9.56
N ASP A 143 -9.09 -0.34 10.16
CA ASP A 143 -8.28 -0.26 11.36
C ASP A 143 -6.79 -0.36 11.00
N ILE A 144 -5.98 0.54 11.54
CA ILE A 144 -4.53 0.53 11.35
C ILE A 144 -3.92 -0.24 12.49
N TYR A 145 -3.45 -1.46 12.22
CA TYR A 145 -2.64 -2.23 13.15
C TYR A 145 -1.20 -1.72 13.09
N LEU A 146 -0.80 -0.93 14.09
CA LEU A 146 0.61 -0.65 14.35
C LEU A 146 1.18 -1.87 15.07
N ASP A 147 1.97 -2.68 14.36
CA ASP A 147 2.87 -3.64 15.01
C ASP A 147 3.87 -2.81 15.85
N LEU A 148 3.57 -2.63 17.14
CA LEU A 148 4.43 -2.01 18.15
C LEU A 148 5.53 -2.97 18.58
#